data_AF-A0A8S1THJ3-F1
#
_entry.id   AF-A0A8S1THJ3-F1
#
_cell.length_a   1.000
_cell.length_b   1.000
_cell.length_c   1.000
_cell.angle_alpha   90.00
_cell.angle_beta   90.00
_cell.angle_gamma   90.00
#
_symmetry.space_group_name_H-M   'P 1'
#
loop_
_entity.id
_entity.type
_entity.pdbx_description
1 polymer ?
#
loop_
_entity_poly.entity_id
_entity_poly.type
_entity_poly.pdbx_seq_one_letter_code
_entity_poly.pdbx_strand_id
1 'polypeptide(L)'
;MKPFLQLNVNENIPSDKIDSYISYMSQVYNVQQYMLIQAQNQIMQAQLLKLQSGTINQNVLLQQKAVQLSEKIIEKGVQISTKDFIPSSNMPILAKYIANIYIYLMKQCSSDNDEVTLNYIKDPNSIVIDQKLWDLICEIISKKLVCLKANDIICTNNSQIGIVSQSLLFSSIIRKVIFKKLHGSAQQISFQTLNDLLGQENRSDEFLYKFLCEEDKNTMTRQSCQIALEKMFEKSNQYFHQSNLIEQIIENQGQFNINGNFEYHAEKYLSIIKIYQNSDQTKVIEQLITGLFMNQQQIDGKQFIFNSNRLEEKLKKILFMFVDIVRIENSIISIVLENKISEEPQKNPLEYYAKLIERIKNKCRSKEDEFCNCKRCLCVKRNRDSAREAQKRKREALEKIGPLQQEYEKINKKVQLLQFDNSKLKTALFEALRNPVIENIIKTQYQSEFTNLANMIQQESQDIQKEEFQSQS
;
A
#
# COMPACT_ATOMS: atom_id res chain seq x y z
N MET A 1 12.26 -15.21 -81.34
CA MET A 1 11.30 -16.09 -82.03
C MET A 1 11.67 -16.14 -83.51
N LYS A 2 12.13 -17.28 -84.02
CA LYS A 2 12.23 -17.54 -85.47
C LYS A 2 10.96 -18.28 -85.91
N PRO A 3 10.45 -18.10 -87.14
CA PRO A 3 9.19 -18.69 -87.55
C PRO A 3 9.33 -20.20 -87.76
N PHE A 4 8.24 -20.91 -87.48
CA PHE A 4 8.09 -22.35 -87.70
C PHE A 4 8.34 -22.71 -89.17
N LEU A 5 9.22 -23.70 -89.40
CA LEU A 5 9.32 -24.40 -90.67
C LEU A 5 8.08 -25.28 -90.84
N GLN A 6 7.43 -25.19 -92.00
CA GLN A 6 6.35 -26.09 -92.41
C GLN A 6 6.88 -27.52 -92.49
N LEU A 7 6.27 -28.44 -91.73
CA LEU A 7 6.54 -29.87 -91.83
C LEU A 7 5.84 -30.44 -93.06
N ASN A 8 6.62 -30.89 -94.03
CA ASN A 8 6.15 -31.70 -95.15
C ASN A 8 5.81 -33.11 -94.63
N VAL A 9 4.62 -33.62 -94.98
CA VAL A 9 3.95 -34.75 -94.31
C VAL A 9 4.48 -36.13 -94.71
N ASN A 10 5.55 -36.25 -95.51
CA ASN A 10 5.97 -37.53 -96.12
C ASN A 10 7.42 -37.98 -95.88
N GLU A 11 8.09 -37.51 -94.81
CA GLU A 11 9.37 -38.11 -94.39
C GLU A 11 9.19 -38.86 -93.06
N ASN A 12 9.65 -40.12 -93.04
CA ASN A 12 9.77 -40.90 -91.80
C ASN A 12 10.69 -40.14 -90.84
N ILE A 13 10.07 -39.46 -89.86
CA ILE A 13 10.78 -38.72 -88.82
C ILE A 13 11.52 -39.76 -87.96
N PRO A 14 12.87 -39.69 -87.83
CA PRO A 14 13.62 -40.59 -86.96
C PRO A 14 13.06 -40.51 -85.53
N SER A 15 12.86 -41.65 -84.85
CA SER A 15 12.27 -41.70 -83.49
C SER A 15 12.99 -40.77 -82.52
N ASP A 16 14.32 -40.62 -82.69
CA ASP A 16 15.17 -39.76 -81.87
C ASP A 16 14.77 -38.27 -81.93
N LYS A 17 14.21 -37.81 -83.07
CA LYS A 17 13.69 -36.44 -83.21
C LYS A 17 12.32 -36.27 -82.56
N ILE A 18 11.52 -37.34 -82.50
CA ILE A 18 10.21 -37.35 -81.83
C ILE A 18 10.41 -37.32 -80.31
N ASP A 19 11.33 -38.13 -79.78
CA ASP A 19 11.64 -38.16 -78.35
C ASP A 19 12.27 -36.84 -77.87
N SER A 20 13.16 -36.25 -78.68
CA SER A 20 13.71 -34.91 -78.39
C SER A 20 12.63 -33.83 -78.39
N TYR A 21 11.61 -33.93 -79.25
CA TYR A 21 10.50 -32.98 -79.30
C TYR A 21 9.54 -33.16 -78.10
N ILE A 22 9.25 -34.40 -77.71
CA ILE A 22 8.43 -34.73 -76.53
C ILE A 22 9.13 -34.24 -75.25
N SER A 23 10.44 -34.46 -75.12
CA SER A 23 11.23 -33.98 -73.99
C SER A 23 11.23 -32.45 -73.91
N TYR A 24 11.38 -31.75 -75.05
CA TYR A 24 11.31 -30.29 -75.10
C TYR A 24 9.93 -29.77 -74.71
N MET A 25 8.85 -30.36 -75.23
CA MET A 25 7.48 -29.98 -74.90
C MET A 25 7.16 -30.24 -73.42
N SER A 26 7.68 -31.32 -72.83
CA SER A 26 7.56 -31.59 -71.39
C SER A 26 8.30 -30.54 -70.54
N GLN A 27 9.50 -30.12 -70.95
CA GLN A 27 10.23 -29.05 -70.29
C GLN A 27 9.49 -27.70 -70.38
N VAL A 28 8.96 -27.36 -71.56
CA VAL A 28 8.17 -26.13 -71.75
C VAL A 28 6.90 -26.16 -70.89
N TYR A 29 6.21 -27.30 -70.82
CA TYR A 29 5.04 -27.47 -69.96
C TYR A 29 5.38 -27.29 -68.47
N ASN A 30 6.48 -27.88 -68.01
CA ASN A 30 6.93 -27.74 -66.62
C ASN A 30 7.32 -26.30 -66.28
N VAL A 31 7.98 -25.59 -67.20
CA VAL A 31 8.32 -24.16 -67.02
C VAL A 31 7.06 -23.29 -67.00
N GLN A 32 6.07 -23.57 -67.86
CA GLN A 32 4.78 -22.86 -67.85
C GLN A 32 4.01 -23.09 -66.55
N GLN A 33 3.97 -24.33 -66.04
CA GLN A 33 3.36 -24.66 -64.76
C GLN A 33 4.05 -23.92 -63.59
N TYR A 34 5.38 -23.88 -63.59
CA TYR A 34 6.15 -23.15 -62.58
C TYR A 34 5.85 -21.63 -62.61
N MET A 35 5.76 -21.03 -63.80
CA MET A 35 5.39 -19.61 -63.95
C MET A 35 3.95 -19.33 -63.49
N LEU A 36 3.01 -20.24 -63.75
CA LEU A 36 1.62 -20.14 -63.29
C LEU A 36 1.52 -20.16 -61.76
N ILE A 37 2.27 -21.06 -61.11
CA ILE A 37 2.33 -21.14 -59.65
C ILE A 37 2.96 -19.87 -59.05
N GLN A 38 4.03 -19.34 -59.65
CA GLN A 38 4.62 -18.07 -59.21
C GLN A 38 3.65 -16.89 -59.35
N ALA A 39 2.92 -16.80 -60.47
CA ALA A 39 1.94 -15.75 -60.70
C ALA A 39 0.77 -15.84 -59.69
N GLN A 40 0.27 -17.04 -59.40
CA GLN A 40 -0.76 -17.24 -58.37
C GLN A 40 -0.27 -16.82 -56.98
N ASN A 41 0.96 -17.18 -56.61
CA ASN A 41 1.54 -16.77 -55.33
C ASN A 41 1.71 -15.25 -55.23
N GLN A 42 2.10 -14.57 -56.31
CA GLN A 42 2.20 -13.11 -56.34
C GLN A 42 0.83 -12.42 -56.24
N ILE A 43 -0.19 -12.95 -56.93
CA ILE A 43 -1.56 -12.42 -56.84
C ILE A 43 -2.12 -12.61 -55.42
N MET A 44 -1.90 -13.77 -54.82
CA MET A 44 -2.33 -14.05 -53.44
C MET A 44 -1.64 -13.11 -52.43
N GLN A 45 -0.33 -12.87 -52.57
CA GLN A 45 0.39 -11.90 -51.74
C GLN A 45 -0.12 -10.47 -51.94
N ALA A 46 -0.40 -10.06 -53.19
CA ALA A 46 -0.94 -8.74 -53.49
C ALA A 46 -2.37 -8.54 -52.94
N GLN A 47 -3.20 -9.59 -52.95
CA GLN A 47 -4.52 -9.59 -52.35
C GLN A 47 -4.46 -9.51 -50.82
N LEU A 48 -3.55 -10.24 -50.19
CA LEU A 48 -3.30 -10.16 -48.74
C LEU A 48 -2.85 -8.76 -48.31
N LEU A 49 -1.95 -8.13 -49.07
CA LEU A 49 -1.50 -6.76 -48.81
C LEU A 49 -2.63 -5.73 -48.96
N LYS A 50 -3.50 -5.88 -49.97
CA LYS A 50 -4.69 -5.02 -50.14
C LYS A 50 -5.67 -5.15 -48.98
N LEU A 51 -5.96 -6.38 -48.54
CA LEU A 51 -6.83 -6.64 -47.39
C LEU A 51 -6.26 -5.98 -46.12
N GLN A 52 -4.97 -6.18 -45.84
CA GLN A 52 -4.28 -5.56 -44.70
C GLN A 52 -4.35 -4.03 -44.73
N SER A 53 -4.16 -3.40 -45.89
CA SER A 53 -4.23 -1.93 -46.02
C SER A 53 -5.62 -1.35 -45.75
N GLY A 54 -6.69 -2.08 -46.09
CA GLY A 54 -8.08 -1.67 -45.83
C GLY A 54 -8.43 -1.74 -44.33
N THR A 55 -8.01 -2.80 -43.64
CA THR A 55 -8.27 -2.99 -42.20
C THR A 55 -7.50 -1.99 -41.35
N ILE A 56 -6.26 -1.62 -41.74
CA ILE A 56 -5.44 -0.63 -41.04
C ILE A 56 -6.12 0.75 -41.05
N ASN A 57 -6.70 1.18 -42.18
CA ASN A 57 -7.40 2.46 -42.28
C ASN A 57 -8.70 2.51 -41.46
N GLN A 58 -9.44 1.40 -41.40
CA GLN A 58 -10.66 1.32 -40.57
C GLN A 58 -10.35 1.39 -39.07
N ASN A 59 -9.31 0.69 -38.60
CA ASN A 59 -8.92 0.70 -37.19
C ASN A 59 -8.51 2.11 -36.72
N VAL A 60 -7.70 2.82 -37.51
CA VAL A 60 -7.29 4.20 -37.20
C VAL A 60 -8.50 5.14 -37.09
N LEU A 61 -9.45 5.05 -38.03
CA LEU A 61 -10.67 5.86 -38.00
C LEU A 61 -11.54 5.55 -36.77
N LEU A 62 -11.68 4.27 -36.42
CA LEU A 62 -12.44 3.84 -35.25
C LEU A 62 -11.79 4.34 -33.95
N GLN A 63 -10.47 4.29 -33.82
CA GLN A 63 -9.77 4.82 -32.64
C GLN A 63 -9.95 6.34 -32.49
N GLN A 64 -9.92 7.10 -33.59
CA GLN A 64 -10.21 8.54 -33.55
C GLN A 64 -11.63 8.85 -33.06
N LYS A 65 -12.63 8.07 -33.49
CA LYS A 65 -14.01 8.20 -32.99
C LYS A 65 -14.10 7.80 -31.51
N ALA A 66 -13.41 6.73 -31.10
CA ALA A 66 -13.36 6.29 -29.71
C ALA A 66 -12.72 7.34 -28.80
N VAL A 67 -11.70 8.07 -29.25
CA VAL A 67 -11.13 9.22 -28.54
C VAL A 67 -12.18 10.30 -28.31
N GLN A 68 -12.89 10.74 -29.36
CA GLN A 68 -13.92 11.76 -29.24
C GLN A 68 -15.07 11.34 -28.32
N LEU A 69 -15.45 10.05 -28.36
CA LEU A 69 -16.45 9.49 -27.46
C LEU A 69 -15.96 9.50 -26.01
N SER A 70 -14.70 9.11 -25.78
CA SER A 70 -14.09 9.07 -24.44
C SER A 70 -14.00 10.48 -23.82
N GLU A 71 -13.59 11.48 -24.60
CA GLU A 71 -13.58 12.88 -24.17
C GLU A 71 -14.99 13.34 -23.74
N LYS A 72 -16.01 13.04 -24.55
CA LYS A 72 -17.42 13.35 -24.22
C LYS A 72 -17.91 12.65 -22.95
N ILE A 73 -17.54 11.38 -22.76
CA ILE A 73 -17.88 10.61 -21.56
C ILE A 73 -17.31 11.29 -20.31
N ILE A 74 -16.03 11.68 -20.36
CA ILE A 74 -15.33 12.32 -19.24
C ILE A 74 -15.89 13.72 -18.97
N GLU A 75 -16.08 14.54 -20.01
CA GLU A 75 -16.56 15.92 -19.88
C GLU A 75 -17.98 15.96 -19.29
N LYS A 76 -18.86 15.08 -19.76
CA LYS A 76 -20.26 15.02 -19.31
C LYS A 76 -20.47 14.16 -18.06
N GLY A 77 -19.44 13.45 -17.59
CA GLY A 77 -19.55 12.52 -16.47
C GLY A 77 -20.53 11.36 -16.73
N VAL A 78 -20.65 10.91 -17.98
CA VAL A 78 -21.58 9.84 -18.35
C VAL A 78 -21.06 8.50 -17.83
N GLN A 79 -21.92 7.75 -17.14
CA GLN A 79 -21.59 6.38 -16.78
C GLN A 79 -21.75 5.45 -17.98
N ILE A 80 -20.76 4.58 -18.21
CA ILE A 80 -20.82 3.55 -19.24
C ILE A 80 -20.97 2.17 -18.63
N SER A 81 -21.80 1.31 -19.24
CA SER A 81 -21.95 -0.08 -18.81
C SER A 81 -21.16 -0.99 -19.74
N THR A 82 -20.09 -1.59 -19.20
CA THR A 82 -19.31 -2.58 -19.95
C THR A 82 -19.84 -3.96 -19.63
N LYS A 83 -20.36 -4.67 -20.64
CA LYS A 83 -20.56 -6.12 -20.52
C LYS A 83 -19.20 -6.80 -20.45
N ASP A 84 -19.15 -7.95 -19.78
CA ASP A 84 -17.92 -8.74 -19.67
C ASP A 84 -17.66 -9.47 -20.99
N PHE A 85 -17.12 -8.75 -21.98
CA PHE A 85 -16.89 -9.27 -23.34
C PHE A 85 -15.76 -10.31 -23.37
N ILE A 86 -14.80 -10.21 -22.46
CA ILE A 86 -13.64 -11.09 -22.36
C ILE A 86 -13.79 -12.03 -21.15
N PRO A 87 -13.75 -13.37 -21.32
CA PRO A 87 -13.75 -14.33 -20.22
C PRO A 87 -12.56 -14.14 -19.27
N SER A 88 -12.76 -14.39 -17.97
CA SER A 88 -11.77 -14.19 -16.90
C SER A 88 -10.49 -15.04 -17.00
N SER A 89 -10.49 -16.15 -17.74
CA SER A 89 -9.35 -17.06 -17.81
C SER A 89 -8.16 -16.56 -18.61
N ASN A 90 -8.29 -15.47 -19.37
CA ASN A 90 -7.33 -15.14 -20.43
C ASN A 90 -6.44 -13.92 -20.14
N MET A 91 -6.73 -13.13 -19.09
CA MET A 91 -5.98 -11.91 -18.78
C MET A 91 -6.03 -11.51 -17.29
N PRO A 92 -4.98 -10.86 -16.76
CA PRO A 92 -4.98 -10.15 -15.49
C PRO A 92 -6.16 -9.19 -15.38
N ILE A 93 -6.75 -9.11 -14.19
CA ILE A 93 -8.02 -8.42 -13.98
C ILE A 93 -7.98 -6.94 -14.38
N LEU A 94 -6.88 -6.23 -14.11
CA LEU A 94 -6.74 -4.83 -14.51
C LEU A 94 -6.63 -4.67 -16.04
N ALA A 95 -5.89 -5.55 -16.72
CA ALA A 95 -5.81 -5.54 -18.19
C ALA A 95 -7.17 -5.84 -18.83
N LYS A 96 -7.90 -6.80 -18.28
CA LYS A 96 -9.25 -7.17 -18.70
C LYS A 96 -10.20 -5.97 -18.66
N TYR A 97 -10.17 -5.16 -17.60
CA TYR A 97 -11.03 -3.98 -17.50
C TYR A 97 -10.74 -2.95 -18.59
N ILE A 98 -9.46 -2.66 -18.83
CA ILE A 98 -9.06 -1.72 -19.88
C ILE A 98 -9.49 -2.26 -21.26
N ALA A 99 -9.34 -3.57 -21.50
CA ALA A 99 -9.73 -4.22 -22.75
C ALA A 99 -11.25 -4.16 -22.97
N ASN A 100 -12.05 -4.46 -21.95
CA ASN A 100 -13.51 -4.41 -22.02
C ASN A 100 -14.02 -2.98 -22.30
N ILE A 101 -13.40 -1.96 -21.70
CA ILE A 101 -13.75 -0.55 -21.97
C ILE A 101 -13.35 -0.18 -23.40
N TYR A 102 -12.17 -0.58 -23.86
CA TYR A 102 -11.75 -0.35 -25.24
C TYR A 102 -12.74 -0.99 -26.24
N ILE A 103 -13.07 -2.27 -26.06
CA ILE A 103 -14.04 -2.97 -26.92
C ILE A 103 -15.40 -2.28 -26.89
N TYR A 104 -15.86 -1.83 -25.72
CA TYR A 104 -17.10 -1.06 -25.61
C TYR A 104 -17.05 0.22 -26.46
N LEU A 105 -15.99 1.02 -26.32
CA LEU A 105 -15.84 2.28 -27.07
C LEU A 105 -15.82 2.02 -28.57
N MET A 106 -15.12 0.97 -29.01
CA MET A 106 -15.06 0.57 -30.42
C MET A 106 -16.42 0.16 -30.95
N LYS A 107 -17.19 -0.66 -30.21
CA LYS A 107 -18.56 -1.05 -30.58
C LYS A 107 -19.50 0.14 -30.73
N GLN A 108 -19.40 1.14 -29.86
CA GLN A 108 -20.23 2.35 -29.96
C GLN A 108 -19.89 3.21 -31.17
N CYS A 109 -18.71 3.00 -31.77
CA CYS A 109 -18.22 3.76 -32.92
C CYS A 109 -18.33 2.97 -34.25
N SER A 110 -18.69 1.69 -34.18
CA SER A 110 -18.80 0.76 -35.31
C SER A 110 -20.25 0.32 -35.55
N SER A 111 -20.53 -0.30 -36.71
CA SER A 111 -21.79 -1.02 -36.92
C SER A 111 -21.78 -2.36 -36.18
N ASP A 112 -22.96 -2.94 -35.92
CA ASP A 112 -23.16 -4.10 -35.02
C ASP A 112 -22.38 -5.38 -35.40
N ASN A 113 -21.77 -5.45 -36.60
CA ASN A 113 -21.00 -6.60 -37.11
C ASN A 113 -19.58 -6.23 -37.55
N ASP A 114 -18.96 -5.24 -36.92
CA ASP A 114 -17.59 -4.85 -37.25
C ASP A 114 -16.57 -5.96 -36.91
N GLU A 115 -15.89 -6.44 -37.95
CA GLU A 115 -14.96 -7.57 -37.89
C GLU A 115 -13.75 -7.28 -36.98
N VAL A 116 -13.31 -6.02 -36.89
CA VAL A 116 -12.20 -5.61 -36.03
C VAL A 116 -12.56 -5.83 -34.56
N THR A 117 -13.77 -5.42 -34.17
CA THR A 117 -14.21 -5.54 -32.78
C THR A 117 -14.48 -7.00 -32.38
N LEU A 118 -14.98 -7.82 -33.31
CA LEU A 118 -15.12 -9.26 -33.11
C LEU A 118 -13.77 -9.97 -32.96
N ASN A 119 -12.76 -9.55 -33.71
CA ASN A 119 -11.40 -10.09 -33.62
C ASN A 119 -10.76 -9.78 -32.26
N TYR A 120 -10.94 -8.57 -31.72
CA TYR A 120 -10.47 -8.23 -30.38
C TYR A 120 -11.15 -9.01 -29.25
N ILE A 121 -12.41 -9.39 -29.42
CA ILE A 121 -13.11 -10.27 -28.46
C ILE A 121 -12.51 -11.68 -28.48
N LYS A 122 -12.16 -12.19 -29.68
CA LYS A 122 -11.56 -13.53 -29.86
C LYS A 122 -10.10 -13.58 -29.36
N ASP A 123 -9.32 -12.55 -29.65
CA ASP A 123 -7.93 -12.42 -29.24
C ASP A 123 -7.65 -11.04 -28.63
N PRO A 124 -7.89 -10.86 -27.32
CA PRO A 124 -7.66 -9.58 -26.63
C PRO A 124 -6.20 -9.14 -26.60
N ASN A 125 -5.24 -10.06 -26.75
CA ASN A 125 -3.82 -9.72 -26.76
C ASN A 125 -3.41 -8.97 -28.03
N SER A 126 -4.19 -9.12 -29.11
CA SER A 126 -4.01 -8.40 -30.39
C SER A 126 -4.40 -6.92 -30.33
N ILE A 127 -5.04 -6.46 -29.25
CA ILE A 127 -5.45 -5.07 -29.09
C ILE A 127 -4.22 -4.15 -29.07
N VAL A 128 -4.28 -3.10 -29.89
CA VAL A 128 -3.29 -2.03 -29.96
C VAL A 128 -3.98 -0.69 -29.75
N ILE A 129 -3.59 0.05 -28.71
CA ILE A 129 -4.20 1.34 -28.33
C ILE A 129 -3.18 2.46 -28.43
N ASP A 130 -3.56 3.58 -29.04
CA ASP A 130 -2.75 4.81 -29.03
C ASP A 130 -2.64 5.44 -27.62
N GLN A 131 -1.68 6.36 -27.46
CA GLN A 131 -1.44 7.04 -26.19
C GLN A 131 -2.67 7.76 -25.65
N LYS A 132 -3.35 8.51 -26.52
CA LYS A 132 -4.42 9.41 -26.12
C LYS A 132 -5.59 8.60 -25.57
N LEU A 133 -5.96 7.53 -26.27
CA LEU A 133 -7.04 6.63 -25.87
C LEU A 133 -6.66 5.83 -24.62
N TRP A 134 -5.40 5.40 -24.47
CA TRP A 134 -4.91 4.79 -23.22
C TRP A 134 -5.08 5.72 -22.01
N ASP A 135 -4.66 6.98 -22.13
CA ASP A 135 -4.78 7.98 -21.09
C ASP A 135 -6.25 8.24 -20.72
N LEU A 136 -7.12 8.34 -21.72
CA LEU A 136 -8.57 8.57 -21.55
C LEU A 136 -9.27 7.36 -20.90
N ILE A 137 -8.96 6.12 -21.31
CA ILE A 137 -9.54 4.91 -20.70
C ILE A 137 -9.16 4.82 -19.22
N CYS A 138 -7.89 5.05 -18.89
CA CYS A 138 -7.45 5.06 -17.50
C CYS A 138 -8.13 6.18 -16.71
N GLU A 139 -8.37 7.34 -17.33
CA GLU A 139 -9.08 8.44 -16.70
C GLU A 139 -10.54 8.11 -16.43
N ILE A 140 -11.25 7.48 -17.38
CA ILE A 140 -12.61 6.96 -17.23
C ILE A 140 -12.71 6.03 -16.01
N ILE A 141 -11.76 5.10 -15.84
CA ILE A 141 -11.70 4.20 -14.68
C ILE A 141 -11.44 4.99 -13.39
N SER A 142 -10.43 5.88 -13.39
CA SER A 142 -10.05 6.66 -12.21
C SER A 142 -11.18 7.58 -11.70
N LYS A 143 -12.02 8.07 -12.61
CA LYS A 143 -13.22 8.89 -12.32
C LYS A 143 -14.46 8.05 -11.98
N LYS A 144 -14.34 6.71 -11.94
CA LYS A 144 -15.43 5.76 -11.60
C LYS A 144 -16.64 5.90 -12.54
N LEU A 145 -16.38 6.11 -13.83
CA LEU A 145 -17.42 6.29 -14.84
C LEU A 145 -17.86 4.96 -15.49
N VAL A 146 -17.54 3.80 -14.89
CA VAL A 146 -17.80 2.47 -15.48
C VAL A 146 -18.63 1.62 -14.53
N CYS A 147 -19.78 1.14 -14.99
CA CYS A 147 -20.63 0.19 -14.28
C CYS A 147 -20.34 -1.23 -14.78
N LEU A 148 -19.93 -2.12 -13.88
CA LEU A 148 -19.56 -3.50 -14.20
C LEU A 148 -20.76 -4.45 -14.12
N LYS A 149 -21.78 -4.12 -13.31
CA LYS A 149 -23.02 -4.88 -13.21
C LYS A 149 -24.23 -3.99 -13.50
N ALA A 150 -25.31 -4.62 -13.97
CA ALA A 150 -26.58 -3.95 -14.27
C ALA A 150 -27.20 -3.21 -13.07
N ASN A 151 -26.82 -3.60 -11.85
CA ASN A 151 -27.35 -3.01 -10.60
C ASN A 151 -26.42 -1.93 -9.99
N ASP A 152 -25.26 -1.65 -10.59
CA ASP A 152 -24.34 -0.60 -10.13
C ASP A 152 -24.83 0.79 -10.61
N ILE A 153 -25.97 1.26 -10.09
CA ILE A 153 -26.54 2.57 -10.44
C ILE A 153 -25.70 3.71 -9.80
N ILE A 154 -24.96 3.42 -8.72
CA ILE A 154 -24.11 4.37 -8.01
C ILE A 154 -22.72 3.76 -7.79
N CYS A 155 -21.73 4.24 -8.54
CA CYS A 155 -20.33 3.83 -8.41
C CYS A 155 -19.68 4.47 -7.17
N THR A 156 -19.94 3.90 -5.99
CA THR A 156 -19.32 4.33 -4.72
C THR A 156 -17.93 3.72 -4.54
N ASN A 157 -17.17 4.14 -3.50
CA ASN A 157 -15.87 3.56 -3.18
C ASN A 157 -15.92 2.05 -2.91
N ASN A 158 -17.07 1.53 -2.50
CA ASN A 158 -17.26 0.12 -2.16
C ASN A 158 -17.72 -0.72 -3.36
N SER A 159 -18.04 -0.08 -4.50
CA SER A 159 -18.36 -0.80 -5.74
C SER A 159 -17.12 -1.48 -6.32
N GLN A 160 -17.32 -2.50 -7.17
CA GLN A 160 -16.22 -3.20 -7.83
C GLN A 160 -15.30 -2.23 -8.61
N ILE A 161 -15.89 -1.28 -9.34
CA ILE A 161 -15.12 -0.24 -10.03
C ILE A 161 -14.48 0.75 -9.05
N GLY A 162 -15.14 1.03 -7.92
CA GLY A 162 -14.61 1.86 -6.85
C GLY A 162 -13.29 1.33 -6.32
N ILE A 163 -13.22 0.01 -6.08
CA ILE A 163 -12.01 -0.69 -5.64
C ILE A 163 -10.94 -0.68 -6.75
N VAL A 164 -11.31 -1.04 -7.98
CA VAL A 164 -10.39 -1.07 -9.13
C VAL A 164 -9.75 0.29 -9.39
N SER A 165 -10.54 1.38 -9.33
CA SER A 165 -10.12 2.75 -9.62
C SER A 165 -9.01 3.27 -8.70
N GLN A 166 -8.82 2.64 -7.53
CA GLN A 166 -7.82 3.04 -6.55
C GLN A 166 -6.43 2.43 -6.82
N SER A 167 -6.30 1.50 -7.77
CA SER A 167 -5.01 0.89 -8.06
C SER A 167 -3.97 1.92 -8.51
N LEU A 168 -2.73 1.75 -8.04
CA LEU A 168 -1.57 2.51 -8.49
C LEU A 168 -1.39 2.49 -10.00
N LEU A 169 -1.84 1.45 -10.69
CA LEU A 169 -1.83 1.36 -12.15
C LEU A 169 -2.41 2.61 -12.82
N PHE A 170 -3.52 3.13 -12.26
CA PHE A 170 -4.25 4.26 -12.81
C PHE A 170 -3.73 5.62 -12.31
N SER A 171 -2.73 5.62 -11.43
CA SER A 171 -2.03 6.85 -11.07
C SER A 171 -1.31 7.41 -12.30
N SER A 172 -1.33 8.75 -12.45
CA SER A 172 -0.79 9.41 -13.64
C SER A 172 0.68 9.08 -13.93
N ILE A 173 1.47 8.82 -12.89
CA ILE A 173 2.90 8.49 -13.01
C ILE A 173 3.09 7.07 -13.52
N ILE A 174 2.47 6.08 -12.87
CA ILE A 174 2.59 4.67 -13.25
C ILE A 174 1.98 4.45 -14.63
N ARG A 175 0.81 5.04 -14.91
CA ARG A 175 0.16 5.01 -16.22
C ARG A 175 1.08 5.48 -17.34
N LYS A 176 1.77 6.61 -17.16
CA LYS A 176 2.73 7.15 -18.13
C LYS A 176 3.91 6.22 -18.32
N VAL A 177 4.42 5.61 -17.25
CA VAL A 177 5.56 4.68 -17.36
C VAL A 177 5.17 3.39 -18.04
N ILE A 178 4.00 2.83 -17.73
CA ILE A 178 3.46 1.68 -18.44
C ILE A 178 3.37 2.00 -19.92
N PHE A 179 2.79 3.15 -20.28
CA PHE A 179 2.79 3.59 -21.67
C PHE A 179 4.20 3.61 -22.27
N LYS A 180 5.20 4.21 -21.60
CA LYS A 180 6.59 4.23 -22.07
C LYS A 180 7.23 2.85 -22.22
N LYS A 181 6.93 1.92 -21.31
CA LYS A 181 7.47 0.57 -21.38
C LYS A 181 6.85 -0.22 -22.53
N LEU A 182 5.55 -0.01 -22.75
CA LEU A 182 4.76 -0.80 -23.67
C LEU A 182 4.71 -0.20 -25.09
N HIS A 183 5.06 1.08 -25.27
CA HIS A 183 5.02 1.72 -26.59
C HIS A 183 6.21 1.35 -27.48
N GLY A 184 5.90 1.04 -28.75
CA GLY A 184 6.89 1.03 -29.83
C GLY A 184 7.07 2.42 -30.46
N SER A 185 7.77 2.48 -31.60
CA SER A 185 8.01 3.72 -32.37
C SER A 185 6.75 4.47 -32.79
N ALA A 186 5.58 3.83 -32.74
CA ALA A 186 4.29 4.37 -33.15
C ALA A 186 3.43 4.95 -32.00
N GLN A 187 3.96 5.10 -30.77
CA GLN A 187 3.19 5.57 -29.60
C GLN A 187 1.92 4.74 -29.32
N GLN A 188 2.04 3.42 -29.46
CA GLN A 188 0.95 2.46 -29.31
C GLN A 188 1.30 1.36 -28.31
N ILE A 189 0.37 1.03 -27.42
CA ILE A 189 0.48 -0.08 -26.46
C ILE A 189 -0.11 -1.35 -27.07
N SER A 190 0.65 -2.46 -27.02
CA SER A 190 0.12 -3.80 -27.23
C SER A 190 -0.37 -4.42 -25.91
N PHE A 191 -1.58 -4.98 -25.93
CA PHE A 191 -2.20 -5.61 -24.76
C PHE A 191 -1.49 -6.87 -24.30
N GLN A 192 -0.86 -7.62 -25.20
CA GLN A 192 0.03 -8.73 -24.82
C GLN A 192 1.10 -8.27 -23.83
N THR A 193 1.70 -7.10 -24.05
CA THR A 193 2.79 -6.62 -23.20
C THR A 193 2.28 -6.10 -21.85
N LEU A 194 1.06 -5.56 -21.79
CA LEU A 194 0.37 -5.23 -20.54
C LEU A 194 0.04 -6.49 -19.73
N ASN A 195 -0.44 -7.53 -20.43
CA ASN A 195 -0.72 -8.83 -19.87
C ASN A 195 0.56 -9.45 -19.26
N ASP A 196 1.68 -9.43 -19.99
CA ASP A 196 2.96 -9.94 -19.52
C ASP A 196 3.46 -9.19 -18.26
N LEU A 197 3.30 -7.86 -18.22
CA LEU A 197 3.72 -7.04 -17.08
C LEU A 197 2.94 -7.38 -15.79
N LEU A 198 1.64 -7.59 -15.93
CA LEU A 198 0.73 -7.88 -14.82
C LEU A 198 0.69 -9.38 -14.46
N GLY A 199 1.04 -10.26 -15.41
CA GLY A 199 0.92 -11.72 -15.30
C GLY A 199 2.22 -12.47 -14.95
N GLN A 200 3.41 -11.94 -15.23
CA GLN A 200 4.69 -12.65 -14.98
C GLN A 200 5.81 -11.76 -14.39
N GLU A 201 6.69 -12.37 -13.58
CA GLU A 201 7.82 -11.72 -12.90
C GLU A 201 8.99 -11.35 -13.86
N ASN A 202 9.10 -12.01 -15.02
CA ASN A 202 10.30 -12.02 -15.87
C ASN A 202 10.60 -10.74 -16.68
N ARG A 203 9.73 -9.71 -16.64
CA ARG A 203 9.96 -8.44 -17.38
C ARG A 203 10.12 -7.20 -16.49
N SER A 204 10.34 -7.42 -15.19
CA SER A 204 10.41 -6.35 -14.19
C SER A 204 11.59 -5.39 -14.44
N ASP A 205 12.76 -5.91 -14.80
CA ASP A 205 13.98 -5.11 -14.99
C ASP A 205 13.84 -4.11 -16.14
N GLU A 206 13.31 -4.55 -17.28
CA GLU A 206 13.16 -3.65 -18.41
C GLU A 206 12.07 -2.59 -18.18
N PHE A 207 11.01 -2.95 -17.42
CA PHE A 207 10.00 -1.99 -16.99
C PHE A 207 10.64 -0.92 -16.11
N LEU A 208 11.44 -1.34 -15.14
CA LEU A 208 12.07 -0.43 -14.21
C LEU A 208 13.15 0.43 -14.88
N TYR A 209 13.91 -0.12 -15.83
CA TYR A 209 14.82 0.68 -16.64
C TYR A 209 14.08 1.82 -17.35
N LYS A 210 12.94 1.53 -17.99
CA LYS A 210 12.11 2.54 -18.65
C LYS A 210 11.42 3.50 -17.68
N PHE A 211 11.15 3.06 -16.44
CA PHE A 211 10.65 3.91 -15.37
C PHE A 211 11.70 4.97 -14.96
N LEU A 212 12.97 4.55 -14.85
CA LEU A 212 14.06 5.39 -14.36
C LEU A 212 14.74 6.23 -15.47
N CYS A 213 14.60 5.83 -16.73
CA CYS A 213 15.18 6.54 -17.87
C CYS A 213 14.31 7.71 -18.34
N GLU A 214 14.95 8.78 -18.83
CA GLU A 214 14.26 9.94 -19.43
C GLU A 214 13.56 9.58 -20.75
N GLU A 215 12.53 10.35 -21.12
CA GLU A 215 11.53 10.00 -22.17
C GLU A 215 12.10 9.70 -23.56
N ASP A 216 13.31 10.18 -23.91
CA ASP A 216 13.82 10.08 -25.29
C ASP A 216 15.24 9.50 -25.38
N LYS A 217 15.78 8.94 -24.30
CA LYS A 217 17.17 8.47 -24.25
C LYS A 217 17.27 6.96 -24.21
N ASN A 218 18.15 6.41 -25.05
CA ASN A 218 18.52 4.99 -25.01
C ASN A 218 19.49 4.66 -23.85
N THR A 219 20.06 5.69 -23.21
CA THR A 219 21.00 5.59 -22.11
C THR A 219 20.54 6.42 -20.93
N MET A 220 20.59 5.85 -19.73
CA MET A 220 20.25 6.51 -18.48
C MET A 220 21.50 7.14 -17.87
N THR A 221 21.43 8.39 -17.43
CA THR A 221 22.56 9.05 -16.75
C THR A 221 22.44 8.88 -15.24
N ARG A 222 23.57 8.98 -14.53
CA ARG A 222 23.60 8.87 -13.07
C ARG A 222 22.69 9.91 -12.40
N GLN A 223 22.75 11.15 -12.88
CA GLN A 223 21.93 12.25 -12.39
C GLN A 223 20.44 12.03 -12.68
N SER A 224 20.07 11.61 -13.90
CA SER A 224 18.66 11.39 -14.25
C SER A 224 18.07 10.22 -13.46
N CYS A 225 18.84 9.15 -13.27
CA CYS A 225 18.45 8.02 -12.44
C CYS A 225 18.23 8.44 -10.98
N GLN A 226 19.13 9.27 -10.43
CA GLN A 226 18.99 9.76 -9.05
C GLN A 226 17.70 10.56 -8.88
N ILE A 227 17.44 11.51 -9.77
CA ILE A 227 16.20 12.32 -9.74
C ILE A 227 14.96 11.41 -9.87
N ALA A 228 15.02 10.39 -10.73
CA ALA A 228 13.92 9.44 -10.91
C ALA A 228 13.68 8.60 -9.65
N LEU A 229 14.74 8.12 -9.00
CA LEU A 229 14.67 7.41 -7.73
C LEU A 229 14.10 8.32 -6.62
N GLU A 230 14.55 9.55 -6.49
CA GLU A 230 14.03 10.51 -5.50
C GLU A 230 12.52 10.70 -5.66
N LYS A 231 12.04 10.94 -6.88
CA LYS A 231 10.59 11.03 -7.20
C LYS A 231 9.85 9.73 -6.87
N MET A 232 10.46 8.59 -7.19
CA MET A 232 9.93 7.27 -6.86
C MET A 232 9.74 7.11 -5.34
N PHE A 233 10.77 7.43 -4.55
CA PHE A 233 10.72 7.34 -3.09
C PHE A 233 9.70 8.31 -2.49
N GLU A 234 9.58 9.54 -3.03
CA GLU A 234 8.55 10.50 -2.61
C GLU A 234 7.13 9.94 -2.82
N LYS A 235 6.88 9.34 -3.98
CA LYS A 235 5.58 8.73 -4.30
C LYS A 235 5.28 7.50 -3.46
N SER A 236 6.29 6.67 -3.20
CA SER A 236 6.19 5.57 -2.24
C SER A 236 5.82 6.10 -0.87
N ASN A 237 6.41 7.24 -0.47
CA ASN A 237 6.15 7.84 0.83
C ASN A 237 4.69 8.24 0.95
N GLN A 238 4.14 8.87 -0.09
CA GLN A 238 2.72 9.23 -0.19
C GLN A 238 1.84 7.97 -0.09
N TYR A 239 2.14 6.94 -0.88
CA TYR A 239 1.37 5.68 -0.89
C TYR A 239 1.37 4.92 0.44
N PHE A 240 2.53 4.80 1.09
CA PHE A 240 2.64 4.07 2.36
C PHE A 240 2.13 4.85 3.58
N HIS A 241 2.09 6.18 3.54
CA HIS A 241 1.60 6.98 4.68
C HIS A 241 0.11 7.32 4.59
N GLN A 242 -0.46 7.31 3.39
CA GLN A 242 -1.91 7.41 3.19
C GLN A 242 -2.57 6.02 3.27
N SER A 243 -3.90 5.99 3.44
CA SER A 243 -4.67 4.74 3.36
C SER A 243 -4.73 4.31 1.89
N ASN A 244 -3.97 3.26 1.54
CA ASN A 244 -3.88 2.71 0.19
C ASN A 244 -4.90 1.58 -0.03
N LEU A 245 -5.04 1.14 -1.29
CA LEU A 245 -6.00 0.10 -1.68
C LEU A 245 -5.86 -1.19 -0.85
N ILE A 246 -4.62 -1.65 -0.60
CA ILE A 246 -4.37 -2.87 0.16
C ILE A 246 -4.83 -2.71 1.60
N GLU A 247 -4.50 -1.58 2.23
CA GLU A 247 -4.97 -1.24 3.58
C GLU A 247 -6.49 -1.13 3.65
N GLN A 248 -7.13 -0.44 2.70
CA GLN A 248 -8.59 -0.32 2.65
C GLN A 248 -9.27 -1.67 2.50
N ILE A 249 -8.70 -2.56 1.68
CA ILE A 249 -9.24 -3.92 1.53
C ILE A 249 -9.04 -4.71 2.82
N ILE A 250 -7.90 -4.61 3.51
CA ILE A 250 -7.64 -5.25 4.82
C ILE A 250 -8.58 -4.72 5.92
N GLU A 251 -8.89 -3.42 5.91
CA GLU A 251 -9.75 -2.78 6.91
C GLU A 251 -11.24 -3.07 6.69
N ASN A 252 -11.69 -3.26 5.44
CA ASN A 252 -13.11 -3.42 5.08
C ASN A 252 -13.55 -4.90 4.88
N GLN A 253 -12.85 -5.86 5.48
CA GLN A 253 -13.07 -7.29 5.19
C GLN A 253 -14.30 -7.95 5.79
N GLY A 254 -15.05 -7.25 6.65
CA GLY A 254 -16.39 -7.69 7.00
C GLY A 254 -17.32 -7.86 5.78
N GLN A 255 -16.91 -7.37 4.61
CA GLN A 255 -17.66 -7.41 3.34
C GLN A 255 -17.09 -8.40 2.31
N PHE A 256 -15.89 -8.99 2.49
CA PHE A 256 -15.23 -9.77 1.43
C PHE A 256 -14.83 -11.16 1.95
N ASN A 257 -15.16 -12.22 1.20
CA ASN A 257 -14.75 -13.57 1.54
C ASN A 257 -13.23 -13.74 1.28
N ILE A 258 -12.48 -14.17 2.29
CA ILE A 258 -10.99 -14.21 2.29
C ILE A 258 -10.46 -15.54 1.71
N ASN A 259 -11.26 -16.22 0.88
CA ASN A 259 -10.76 -17.36 0.12
C ASN A 259 -9.77 -16.87 -0.96
N GLY A 260 -8.73 -17.64 -1.29
CA GLY A 260 -7.86 -17.32 -2.44
C GLY A 260 -6.53 -16.64 -2.13
N ASN A 261 -5.76 -17.15 -1.16
CA ASN A 261 -4.35 -16.78 -0.97
C ASN A 261 -4.07 -15.28 -0.68
N PHE A 262 -5.05 -14.55 -0.13
CA PHE A 262 -4.86 -13.14 0.23
C PHE A 262 -3.71 -12.94 1.23
N GLU A 263 -3.60 -13.83 2.22
CA GLU A 263 -2.56 -13.78 3.26
C GLU A 263 -1.16 -13.71 2.66
N TYR A 264 -0.86 -14.52 1.63
CA TYR A 264 0.40 -14.48 0.91
C TYR A 264 0.71 -13.10 0.30
N HIS A 265 -0.30 -12.47 -0.30
CA HIS A 265 -0.16 -11.13 -0.88
C HIS A 265 -0.01 -10.04 0.19
N ALA A 266 -0.72 -10.18 1.32
CA ALA A 266 -0.57 -9.30 2.47
C ALA A 266 0.81 -9.44 3.14
N GLU A 267 1.36 -10.66 3.23
CA GLU A 267 2.72 -10.92 3.71
C GLU A 267 3.78 -10.30 2.79
N LYS A 268 3.62 -10.44 1.47
CA LYS A 268 4.49 -9.77 0.49
C LYS A 268 4.46 -8.26 0.70
N TYR A 269 3.28 -7.65 0.79
CA TYR A 269 3.12 -6.22 1.06
C TYR A 269 3.77 -5.79 2.39
N LEU A 270 3.56 -6.55 3.46
CA LEU A 270 4.19 -6.32 4.76
C LEU A 270 5.72 -6.36 4.69
N SER A 271 6.29 -7.27 3.89
CA SER A 271 7.74 -7.36 3.71
C SER A 271 8.28 -6.09 3.06
N ILE A 272 7.57 -5.57 2.05
CA ILE A 272 7.94 -4.36 1.32
C ILE A 272 7.89 -3.13 2.25
N ILE A 273 6.77 -2.92 2.97
CA ILE A 273 6.63 -1.75 3.85
C ILE A 273 7.65 -1.80 5.01
N LYS A 274 7.98 -2.98 5.53
CA LYS A 274 9.04 -3.14 6.55
C LYS A 274 10.41 -2.73 5.99
N ILE A 275 10.76 -3.19 4.80
CA ILE A 275 12.04 -2.84 4.17
C ILE A 275 12.09 -1.33 3.92
N TYR A 276 11.02 -0.74 3.39
CA TYR A 276 10.91 0.70 3.16
C TYR A 276 11.05 1.52 4.44
N GLN A 277 10.30 1.15 5.50
CA GLN A 277 10.27 1.89 6.76
C GLN A 277 11.57 1.83 7.57
N ASN A 278 12.32 0.73 7.46
CA ASN A 278 13.61 0.57 8.15
C ASN A 278 14.81 1.06 7.31
N SER A 279 14.57 1.74 6.19
CA SER A 279 15.64 2.21 5.30
C SER A 279 15.73 3.73 5.25
N ASP A 280 16.93 4.24 5.42
CA ASP A 280 17.26 5.65 5.16
C ASP A 280 17.26 5.88 3.65
N GLN A 281 16.30 6.67 3.16
CA GLN A 281 16.06 6.83 1.73
C GLN A 281 17.24 7.46 1.02
N THR A 282 17.89 8.46 1.62
CA THR A 282 19.05 9.13 1.06
C THR A 282 20.20 8.14 0.87
N LYS A 283 20.52 7.37 1.92
CA LYS A 283 21.57 6.34 1.84
C LYS A 283 21.25 5.24 0.85
N VAL A 284 19.99 4.81 0.78
CA VAL A 284 19.58 3.78 -0.18
C VAL A 284 19.68 4.29 -1.61
N ILE A 285 19.31 5.55 -1.89
CA ILE A 285 19.49 6.14 -3.22
C ILE A 285 20.97 6.16 -3.59
N GLU A 286 21.86 6.59 -2.69
CA GLU A 286 23.32 6.57 -2.92
C GLU A 286 23.85 5.16 -3.21
N GLN A 287 23.38 4.15 -2.45
CA GLN A 287 23.76 2.75 -2.63
C GLN A 287 23.22 2.18 -3.95
N LEU A 288 21.97 2.48 -4.31
CA LEU A 288 21.38 2.06 -5.59
C LEU A 288 22.12 2.69 -6.76
N ILE A 289 22.39 3.99 -6.69
CA ILE A 289 23.14 4.70 -7.73
C ILE A 289 24.55 4.13 -7.87
N THR A 290 25.24 3.89 -6.76
CA THR A 290 26.58 3.29 -6.78
C THR A 290 26.56 1.87 -7.32
N GLY A 291 25.59 1.04 -6.94
CA GLY A 291 25.47 -0.33 -7.43
C GLY A 291 25.05 -0.43 -8.90
N LEU A 292 24.14 0.43 -9.36
CA LEU A 292 23.64 0.44 -10.73
C LEU A 292 24.63 1.01 -11.74
N PHE A 293 25.40 2.03 -11.35
CA PHE A 293 26.35 2.69 -12.25
C PHE A 293 27.80 2.25 -12.03
N MET A 294 28.13 1.70 -10.86
CA MET A 294 29.51 1.47 -10.44
C MET A 294 30.34 2.75 -10.66
N ASN A 295 31.29 2.72 -11.61
CA ASN A 295 32.16 3.84 -11.99
C ASN A 295 31.71 4.57 -13.27
N GLN A 296 30.59 4.16 -13.88
CA GLN A 296 30.10 4.74 -15.13
C GLN A 296 29.22 5.97 -14.88
N GLN A 297 29.23 6.93 -15.82
CA GLN A 297 28.34 8.10 -15.78
C GLN A 297 26.99 7.85 -16.45
N GLN A 298 26.95 6.88 -17.36
CA GLN A 298 25.77 6.49 -18.13
C GLN A 298 25.74 4.98 -18.30
N ILE A 299 24.55 4.40 -18.31
CA ILE A 299 24.32 2.97 -18.53
C ILE A 299 23.21 2.75 -19.55
N ASP A 300 23.31 1.67 -20.32
CA ASP A 300 22.23 1.18 -21.18
C ASP A 300 21.34 0.16 -20.46
N GLY A 301 20.28 -0.31 -21.14
CA GLY A 301 19.34 -1.27 -20.56
C GLY A 301 19.96 -2.63 -20.23
N LYS A 302 20.94 -3.10 -21.00
CA LYS A 302 21.60 -4.40 -20.74
C LYS A 302 22.49 -4.30 -19.49
N GLN A 303 23.23 -3.20 -19.37
CA GLN A 303 24.03 -2.90 -18.20
C GLN A 303 23.17 -2.72 -16.96
N PHE A 304 22.02 -2.04 -17.08
CA PHE A 304 21.07 -1.92 -15.98
C PHE A 304 20.60 -3.29 -15.47
N ILE A 305 20.16 -4.18 -16.35
CA ILE A 305 19.70 -5.53 -15.99
C ILE A 305 20.84 -6.35 -15.34
N PHE A 306 22.06 -6.23 -15.88
CA PHE A 306 23.21 -6.93 -15.31
C PHE A 306 23.54 -6.40 -13.91
N ASN A 307 23.57 -5.09 -13.72
CA ASN A 307 23.92 -4.45 -12.46
C ASN A 307 22.81 -4.61 -11.41
N SER A 308 21.52 -4.54 -11.81
CA SER A 308 20.38 -4.75 -10.92
C SER A 308 20.39 -6.15 -10.29
N ASN A 309 20.80 -7.16 -11.05
CA ASN A 309 20.92 -8.54 -10.57
C ASN A 309 22.10 -8.78 -9.62
N ARG A 310 23.07 -7.88 -9.58
CA ARG A 310 24.23 -7.94 -8.67
C ARG A 310 24.05 -7.11 -7.40
N LEU A 311 22.96 -6.34 -7.30
CA LEU A 311 22.63 -5.62 -6.08
C LEU A 311 22.36 -6.59 -4.93
N GLU A 312 22.67 -6.16 -3.71
CA GLU A 312 22.25 -6.88 -2.51
C GLU A 312 20.73 -7.06 -2.49
N GLU A 313 20.27 -8.20 -1.97
CA GLU A 313 18.85 -8.58 -1.99
C GLU A 313 17.92 -7.50 -1.42
N LYS A 314 18.35 -6.81 -0.36
CA LYS A 314 17.59 -5.69 0.23
C LYS A 314 17.44 -4.53 -0.76
N LEU A 315 18.51 -4.16 -1.47
CA LEU A 315 18.51 -3.09 -2.45
C LEU A 315 17.68 -3.47 -3.67
N LYS A 316 17.79 -4.73 -4.13
CA LYS A 316 16.96 -5.27 -5.21
C LYS A 316 15.48 -5.16 -4.86
N LYS A 317 15.05 -5.60 -3.67
CA LYS A 317 13.65 -5.48 -3.22
C LYS A 317 13.17 -4.03 -3.18
N ILE A 318 14.01 -3.09 -2.75
CA ILE A 318 13.65 -1.67 -2.73
C ILE A 318 13.52 -1.12 -4.17
N LEU A 319 14.45 -1.50 -5.04
CA LEU A 319 14.48 -1.08 -6.44
C LEU A 319 13.19 -1.53 -7.18
N PHE A 320 12.73 -2.77 -6.95
CA PHE A 320 11.56 -3.35 -7.62
C PHE A 320 10.21 -3.15 -6.91
N MET A 321 10.21 -2.53 -5.74
CA MET A 321 9.04 -2.34 -4.88
C MET A 321 7.77 -1.84 -5.59
N PHE A 322 7.85 -0.86 -6.48
CA PHE A 322 6.68 -0.35 -7.18
C PHE A 322 6.03 -1.38 -8.11
N VAL A 323 6.85 -2.15 -8.81
CA VAL A 323 6.39 -3.21 -9.72
C VAL A 323 5.67 -4.27 -8.90
N ASP A 324 6.26 -4.64 -7.75
CA ASP A 324 5.68 -5.64 -6.87
C ASP A 324 4.36 -5.16 -6.25
N ILE A 325 4.25 -3.90 -5.84
CA ILE A 325 2.99 -3.35 -5.31
C ILE A 325 1.89 -3.40 -6.37
N VAL A 326 2.16 -2.98 -7.61
CA VAL A 326 1.15 -3.02 -8.70
C VAL A 326 0.66 -4.46 -8.94
N ARG A 327 1.55 -5.45 -8.89
CA ARG A 327 1.18 -6.87 -9.03
C ARG A 327 0.39 -7.40 -7.84
N ILE A 328 0.77 -7.00 -6.63
CA ILE A 328 0.02 -7.33 -5.41
C ILE A 328 -1.39 -6.76 -5.50
N GLU A 329 -1.54 -5.49 -5.88
CA GLU A 329 -2.85 -4.88 -6.09
C GLU A 329 -3.68 -5.61 -7.14
N ASN A 330 -3.09 -5.93 -8.31
CA ASN A 330 -3.79 -6.70 -9.35
C ASN A 330 -4.28 -8.07 -8.82
N SER A 331 -3.45 -8.78 -8.05
CA SER A 331 -3.80 -10.08 -7.48
C SER A 331 -4.93 -9.95 -6.44
N ILE A 332 -4.80 -8.98 -5.54
CA ILE A 332 -5.80 -8.69 -4.49
C ILE A 332 -7.14 -8.28 -5.12
N ILE A 333 -7.12 -7.43 -6.14
CA ILE A 333 -8.33 -7.03 -6.87
C ILE A 333 -9.00 -8.25 -7.49
N SER A 334 -8.25 -9.19 -8.09
CA SER A 334 -8.82 -10.43 -8.64
C SER A 334 -9.54 -11.23 -7.57
N ILE A 335 -8.88 -11.46 -6.43
CA ILE A 335 -9.42 -12.18 -5.27
C ILE A 335 -10.72 -11.52 -4.78
N VAL A 336 -10.72 -10.20 -4.61
CA VAL A 336 -11.88 -9.44 -4.11
C VAL A 336 -13.07 -9.48 -5.08
N LEU A 337 -12.81 -9.54 -6.39
CA LEU A 337 -13.86 -9.55 -7.40
C LEU A 337 -14.43 -10.94 -7.67
N GLU A 338 -13.60 -11.98 -7.60
CA GLU A 338 -13.98 -13.38 -7.76
C GLU A 338 -14.75 -13.90 -6.53
N ASN A 339 -14.33 -13.50 -5.34
CA ASN A 339 -15.05 -13.76 -4.11
C ASN A 339 -16.21 -12.76 -3.99
N LYS A 340 -17.43 -13.21 -4.29
CA LYS A 340 -18.64 -12.41 -4.03
C LYS A 340 -18.61 -11.85 -2.60
N ILE A 341 -19.03 -10.59 -2.45
CA ILE A 341 -19.21 -9.92 -1.16
C ILE A 341 -20.01 -10.87 -0.27
N SER A 342 -19.43 -11.28 0.87
CA SER A 342 -20.09 -12.21 1.78
C SER A 342 -21.15 -11.45 2.56
N GLU A 343 -22.36 -12.00 2.64
CA GLU A 343 -23.45 -11.42 3.43
C GLU A 343 -23.30 -11.73 4.93
N GLU A 344 -22.43 -12.69 5.30
CA GLU A 344 -22.24 -13.11 6.69
C GLU A 344 -20.90 -12.62 7.27
N PRO A 345 -20.88 -12.13 8.53
CA PRO A 345 -19.66 -11.71 9.20
C PRO A 345 -18.77 -12.93 9.51
N GLN A 346 -17.68 -13.09 8.76
CA GLN A 346 -16.66 -14.11 9.04
C GLN A 346 -15.64 -13.60 10.09
N LYS A 347 -15.04 -14.54 10.84
CA LYS A 347 -13.89 -14.23 11.70
C LYS A 347 -12.79 -13.60 10.85
N ASN A 348 -12.09 -12.60 11.40
CA ASN A 348 -11.15 -11.75 10.67
C ASN A 348 -9.69 -12.27 10.75
N PRO A 349 -9.21 -13.14 9.84
CA PRO A 349 -7.80 -13.55 9.79
C PRO A 349 -6.86 -12.37 9.48
N LEU A 350 -7.39 -11.27 8.95
CA LEU A 350 -6.60 -10.12 8.47
C LEU A 350 -6.52 -8.97 9.47
N GLU A 351 -7.19 -9.08 10.61
CA GLU A 351 -7.03 -8.18 11.76
C GLU A 351 -5.58 -8.18 12.26
N TYR A 352 -4.91 -9.33 12.21
CA TYR A 352 -3.49 -9.45 12.51
C TYR A 352 -2.63 -8.56 11.60
N TYR A 353 -2.92 -8.57 10.30
CA TYR A 353 -2.20 -7.81 9.28
C TYR A 353 -2.47 -6.31 9.41
N ALA A 354 -3.74 -5.92 9.64
CA ALA A 354 -4.12 -4.53 9.91
C ALA A 354 -3.33 -3.95 11.08
N LYS A 355 -3.34 -4.65 12.23
CA LYS A 355 -2.58 -4.26 13.43
C LYS A 355 -1.08 -4.20 13.16
N LEU A 356 -0.54 -5.10 12.34
CA LEU A 356 0.89 -5.13 12.04
C LEU A 356 1.30 -3.97 11.12
N ILE A 357 0.51 -3.67 10.08
CA ILE A 357 0.72 -2.52 9.19
C ILE A 357 0.70 -1.23 10.01
N GLU A 358 -0.31 -1.06 10.88
CA GLU A 358 -0.41 0.11 11.74
C GLU A 358 0.81 0.26 12.66
N ARG A 359 1.29 -0.83 13.27
CA ARG A 359 2.52 -0.83 14.09
C ARG A 359 3.75 -0.43 13.29
N ILE A 360 3.87 -0.88 12.04
CA ILE A 360 5.01 -0.57 11.17
C ILE A 360 4.99 0.91 10.76
N LYS A 361 3.84 1.44 10.35
CA LYS A 361 3.68 2.86 9.97
C LYS A 361 3.93 3.80 11.15
N ASN A 362 3.49 3.41 12.35
CA ASN A 362 3.68 4.19 13.57
C ASN A 362 5.08 4.02 14.22
N LYS A 363 5.98 3.27 13.58
CA LYS A 363 7.36 3.12 14.05
C LYS A 363 8.16 4.38 13.69
N CYS A 364 8.19 5.36 14.61
CA CYS A 364 9.02 6.57 14.53
C CYS A 364 10.48 6.19 14.18
N ARG A 365 10.95 6.54 12.98
CA ARG A 365 12.28 6.19 12.46
C ARG A 365 13.41 6.78 13.31
N SER A 366 13.16 7.94 13.88
CA SER A 366 14.16 8.71 14.60
C SER A 366 14.41 8.23 16.02
N LYS A 367 13.47 7.52 16.66
CA LYS A 367 13.43 7.02 18.06
C LYS A 367 13.91 7.95 19.21
N GLU A 368 14.64 9.01 18.94
CA GLU A 368 15.39 9.88 19.86
C GLU A 368 15.56 11.31 19.32
N ASP A 369 15.09 11.62 18.09
CA ASP A 369 15.16 12.98 17.55
C ASP A 369 14.14 13.90 18.26
N GLU A 370 14.68 14.87 19.01
CA GLU A 370 13.91 15.88 19.73
C GLU A 370 13.02 16.73 18.82
N PHE A 371 13.31 16.78 17.52
CA PHE A 371 12.54 17.55 16.54
C PHE A 371 11.44 16.74 15.85
N CYS A 372 11.32 15.43 16.13
CA CYS A 372 10.29 14.60 15.51
C CYS A 372 8.88 14.88 16.08
N ASN A 373 7.91 15.07 15.18
CA ASN A 373 6.52 15.41 15.50
C ASN A 373 5.52 14.29 15.19
N CYS A 374 5.95 13.05 15.00
CA CYS A 374 5.01 11.94 14.80
C CYS A 374 4.23 11.61 16.10
N LYS A 375 3.05 11.00 15.98
CA LYS A 375 2.15 10.68 17.11
C LYS A 375 2.85 9.95 18.27
N ARG A 376 3.69 8.96 17.97
CA ARG A 376 4.46 8.22 18.99
C ARG A 376 5.48 9.11 19.70
N CYS A 377 6.28 9.86 18.94
CA CYS A 377 7.31 10.74 19.48
C CYS A 377 6.70 11.92 20.27
N LEU A 378 5.51 12.41 19.89
CA LEU A 378 4.69 13.33 20.68
C LEU A 378 4.16 12.70 21.99
N CYS A 379 3.66 11.47 21.96
CA CYS A 379 3.25 10.76 23.19
C CYS A 379 4.42 10.58 24.16
N VAL A 380 5.60 10.25 23.67
CA VAL A 380 6.82 10.14 24.50
C VAL A 380 7.20 11.49 25.11
N LYS A 381 7.16 12.59 24.34
CA LYS A 381 7.38 13.95 24.85
C LYS A 381 6.38 14.29 25.96
N ARG A 382 5.08 14.12 25.71
CA ARG A 382 4.02 14.35 26.71
C ARG A 382 4.23 13.54 27.99
N ASN A 383 4.62 12.27 27.88
CA ASN A 383 4.89 11.42 29.03
C ASN A 383 6.14 11.87 29.80
N ARG A 384 7.21 12.28 29.11
CA ARG A 384 8.41 12.84 29.73
C ARG A 384 8.12 14.15 30.47
N ASP A 385 7.33 15.04 29.87
CA ASP A 385 6.95 16.32 30.49
C ASP A 385 6.07 16.09 31.71
N SER A 386 5.10 15.18 31.62
CA SER A 386 4.26 14.78 32.75
C SER A 386 5.08 14.20 33.90
N ALA A 387 6.08 13.37 33.61
CA ALA A 387 6.98 12.82 34.62
C ALA A 387 7.86 13.89 35.27
N ARG A 388 8.37 14.85 34.49
CA ARG A 388 9.15 15.99 35.00
C ARG A 388 8.32 16.88 35.91
N GLU A 389 7.09 17.22 35.52
CA GLU A 389 6.18 17.98 36.38
C GLU A 389 5.85 17.23 37.67
N ALA A 390 5.55 15.94 37.59
CA ALA A 390 5.26 15.13 38.78
C ALA A 390 6.46 15.12 39.75
N GLN A 391 7.69 14.99 39.25
CA GLN A 391 8.89 15.07 40.06
C GLN A 391 9.14 16.46 40.63
N LYS A 392 8.82 17.53 39.90
CA LYS A 392 8.89 18.92 40.39
C LYS A 392 7.92 19.13 41.55
N ARG A 393 6.65 18.76 41.39
CA ARG A 393 5.64 18.84 42.46
C ARG A 393 6.04 18.03 43.69
N LYS A 394 6.62 16.83 43.49
CA LYS A 394 7.14 16.02 44.60
C LYS A 394 8.28 16.73 45.35
N ARG A 395 9.21 17.37 44.65
CA ARG A 395 10.30 18.16 45.26
C ARG A 395 9.76 19.35 46.03
N GLU A 396 8.86 20.13 45.45
CA GLU A 396 8.23 21.28 46.10
C GLU A 396 7.45 20.86 47.36
N ALA A 397 6.79 19.70 47.35
CA ALA A 397 6.12 19.16 48.53
C ALA A 397 7.12 18.75 49.62
N LEU A 398 8.24 18.11 49.26
CA LEU A 398 9.28 17.73 50.22
C LEU A 398 9.98 18.94 50.83
N GLU A 399 10.22 20.00 50.04
CA GLU A 399 10.77 21.27 50.54
C GLU A 399 9.85 21.93 51.57
N LYS A 400 8.53 21.78 51.44
CA LYS A 400 7.56 22.29 52.42
C LYS A 400 7.46 21.42 53.68
N ILE A 401 7.57 20.10 53.54
CA ILE A 401 7.46 19.15 54.66
C ILE A 401 8.72 19.16 55.55
N GLY A 402 9.92 19.33 54.96
CA GLY A 402 11.19 19.29 55.70
C GLY A 402 11.26 20.23 56.91
N PRO A 403 10.96 21.54 56.76
CA PRO A 403 10.95 22.48 57.88
C PRO A 403 9.93 22.13 58.96
N LEU A 404 8.72 21.69 58.56
CA LEU A 404 7.66 21.29 59.50
C LEU A 404 8.06 20.07 60.32
N GLN A 405 8.78 19.12 59.72
CA GLN A 405 9.26 17.92 60.40
C GLN A 405 10.37 18.26 61.41
N GLN A 406 11.26 19.21 61.08
CA GLN A 406 12.25 19.72 62.02
C GLN A 406 11.63 20.51 63.18
N GLU A 407 10.60 21.31 62.93
CA GLU A 407 9.86 22.00 63.98
C GLU A 407 9.11 21.03 64.90
N TYR A 408 8.47 20.01 64.34
CA TYR A 408 7.82 18.95 65.11
C TYR A 408 8.80 18.23 66.04
N GLU A 409 9.99 17.86 65.55
CA GLU A 409 11.03 17.23 66.37
C GLU A 409 11.52 18.14 67.51
N LYS A 410 11.70 19.45 67.24
CA LYS A 410 12.07 20.43 68.27
C LYS A 410 11.01 20.54 69.36
N ILE A 411 9.74 20.63 68.96
CA ILE A 411 8.60 20.71 69.89
C ILE A 411 8.52 19.42 70.71
N ASN A 412 8.65 18.26 70.08
CA ASN A 412 8.56 16.97 70.77
C ASN A 412 9.67 16.80 71.82
N LYS A 413 10.92 17.17 71.49
CA LYS A 413 12.02 17.19 72.47
C LYS A 413 11.73 18.12 73.66
N LYS A 414 11.14 19.29 73.40
CA LYS A 414 10.76 20.24 74.45
C LYS A 414 9.65 19.70 75.35
N VAL A 415 8.66 19.02 74.77
CA VAL A 415 7.59 18.34 75.53
C VAL A 415 8.18 17.24 76.42
N GLN A 416 9.08 16.41 75.91
CA GLN A 416 9.73 15.36 76.71
C GLN A 416 10.53 15.93 77.89
N LEU A 417 11.28 17.02 77.66
CA LEU A 417 12.00 17.72 78.74
C LEU A 417 11.05 18.27 79.79
N LEU A 418 9.97 18.95 79.38
CA LEU A 418 8.98 19.48 80.30
C LEU A 418 8.26 18.37 81.09
N GLN A 419 7.94 17.24 80.46
CA GLN A 419 7.36 16.08 81.15
C GLN A 419 8.33 15.53 82.21
N PHE A 420 9.61 15.43 81.87
CA PHE A 420 10.65 15.01 82.79
C PHE A 420 10.81 15.97 83.98
N ASP A 421 10.89 17.29 83.72
CA ASP A 421 11.00 18.30 84.79
C ASP A 421 9.75 18.32 85.68
N ASN A 422 8.57 18.19 85.08
CA ASN A 422 7.32 18.10 85.83
C ASN A 422 7.26 16.83 86.70
N SER A 423 7.79 15.70 86.22
CA SER A 423 7.92 14.48 87.03
C SER A 423 8.85 14.66 88.23
N LYS A 424 9.97 15.39 88.04
CA LYS A 424 10.90 15.74 89.12
C LYS A 424 10.26 16.68 90.14
N LEU A 425 9.58 17.72 89.68
CA LEU A 425 8.88 18.67 90.54
C LEU A 425 7.78 17.98 91.35
N LYS A 426 7.00 17.08 90.73
CA LYS A 426 6.03 16.26 91.46
C LYS A 426 6.69 15.41 92.53
N THR A 427 7.81 14.76 92.21
CA THR A 427 8.56 13.93 93.17
C THR A 427 9.08 14.78 94.34
N ALA A 428 9.71 15.93 94.05
CA ALA A 428 10.21 16.86 95.05
C ALA A 428 9.07 17.45 95.91
N LEU A 429 7.91 17.73 95.31
CA LEU A 429 6.71 18.16 96.03
C LEU A 429 6.23 17.06 97.00
N PHE A 430 6.13 15.82 96.54
CA PHE A 430 5.73 14.69 97.39
C PHE A 430 6.74 14.42 98.51
N GLU A 431 8.04 14.58 98.25
CA GLU A 431 9.08 14.49 99.29
C GLU A 431 8.99 15.62 100.31
N ALA A 432 8.76 16.86 99.87
CA ALA A 432 8.55 18.01 100.76
C ALA A 432 7.29 17.83 101.63
N LEU A 433 6.22 17.28 101.06
CA LEU A 433 4.98 16.98 101.79
C LEU A 433 5.15 15.84 102.81
N ARG A 434 6.17 14.98 102.67
CA ARG A 434 6.56 13.95 103.65
C ARG A 434 7.42 14.49 104.79
N ASN A 435 7.71 15.80 104.82
CA ASN A 435 8.38 16.40 105.96
C ASN A 435 7.46 16.31 107.19
N PRO A 436 7.93 15.73 108.32
CA PRO A 436 7.08 15.46 109.48
C PRO A 436 6.47 16.73 110.11
N VAL A 437 7.08 17.89 109.91
CA VAL A 437 6.54 19.19 110.35
C VAL A 437 5.35 19.59 109.46
N ILE A 438 5.50 19.48 108.13
CA ILE A 438 4.46 19.81 107.16
C ILE A 438 3.33 18.78 107.21
N GLU A 439 3.66 17.49 107.32
CA GLU A 439 2.69 16.41 107.47
C GLU A 439 1.85 16.59 108.75
N ASN A 440 2.47 17.04 109.85
CA ASN A 440 1.73 17.40 111.07
C ASN A 440 0.86 18.64 110.88
N ILE A 441 1.34 19.69 110.20
CA ILE A 441 0.54 20.89 109.89
C ILE A 441 -0.67 20.52 109.01
N ILE A 442 -0.48 19.72 107.96
CA ILE A 442 -1.56 19.23 107.10
C ILE A 442 -2.55 18.39 107.92
N LYS A 443 -2.05 17.48 108.77
CA LYS A 443 -2.90 16.67 109.64
C LYS A 443 -3.62 17.48 110.70
N THR A 444 -3.06 18.58 111.23
CA THR A 444 -3.70 19.36 112.31
C THR A 444 -4.58 20.50 111.81
N GLN A 445 -4.23 21.16 110.70
CA GLN A 445 -4.98 22.30 110.17
C GLN A 445 -6.05 21.89 109.14
N TYR A 446 -5.81 20.85 108.36
CA TYR A 446 -6.67 20.47 107.23
C TYR A 446 -7.39 19.13 107.44
N GLN A 447 -7.34 18.53 108.64
CA GLN A 447 -7.97 17.23 108.92
C GLN A 447 -9.48 17.24 108.63
N SER A 448 -10.18 18.30 109.01
CA SER A 448 -11.61 18.45 108.75
C SER A 448 -11.92 18.59 107.27
N GLU A 449 -11.06 19.27 106.51
CA GLU A 449 -11.25 19.48 105.07
C GLU A 449 -10.91 18.22 104.27
N PHE A 450 -9.86 17.47 104.64
CA PHE A 450 -9.57 16.16 104.05
C PHE A 450 -10.64 15.11 104.38
N THR A 451 -11.22 15.15 105.58
CA THR A 451 -12.34 14.27 105.95
C THR A 451 -13.60 14.61 105.14
N ASN A 452 -13.88 15.91 104.92
CA ASN A 452 -14.98 16.35 104.06
C ASN A 452 -14.75 15.98 102.58
N LEU A 453 -13.52 16.11 102.06
CA LEU A 453 -13.19 15.74 100.69
C LEU A 453 -13.27 14.22 100.46
N ALA A 454 -12.82 13.42 101.43
CA ALA A 454 -12.97 11.96 101.40
C ALA A 454 -14.44 11.53 101.46
N ASN A 455 -15.26 12.21 102.27
CA ASN A 455 -16.71 11.98 102.34
C ASN A 455 -17.41 12.40 101.04
N MET A 456 -17.01 13.51 100.40
CA MET A 456 -17.53 13.93 99.10
C MET A 456 -17.17 12.94 97.97
N ILE A 457 -15.93 12.45 97.93
CA ILE A 457 -15.49 11.44 96.94
C ILE A 457 -16.22 10.11 97.18
N GLN A 458 -16.48 9.72 98.43
CA GLN A 458 -17.29 8.54 98.74
C GLN A 458 -18.77 8.74 98.37
N GLN A 459 -19.33 9.94 98.54
CA GLN A 459 -20.69 10.26 98.08
C GLN A 459 -20.79 10.25 96.56
N GLU A 460 -19.88 10.88 95.82
CA GLU A 460 -19.84 10.81 94.36
C GLU A 460 -19.72 9.36 93.87
N SER A 461 -18.89 8.55 94.53
CA SER A 461 -18.74 7.13 94.18
C SER A 461 -20.02 6.31 94.46
N GLN A 462 -20.78 6.66 95.52
CA GLN A 462 -22.05 6.01 95.86
C GLN A 462 -23.22 6.49 94.98
N ASP A 463 -23.21 7.75 94.55
CA ASP A 463 -24.21 8.31 93.64
C ASP A 463 -24.02 7.76 92.22
N ILE A 464 -22.77 7.62 91.75
CA ILE A 464 -22.46 6.92 90.49
C ILE A 464 -22.96 5.46 90.52
N GLN A 465 -22.78 4.76 91.65
CA GLN A 465 -23.31 3.40 91.80
C GLN A 465 -24.84 3.33 91.86
N LYS A 466 -25.51 4.33 92.46
CA LYS A 466 -26.99 4.38 92.47
C LYS A 466 -27.59 4.71 91.10
N GLU A 467 -26.95 5.59 90.32
CA GLU A 467 -27.35 5.88 88.95
C GLU A 467 -27.16 4.66 88.02
N GLU A 468 -26.12 3.85 88.22
CA GLU A 468 -25.92 2.58 87.50
C GLU A 468 -26.96 1.50 87.87
N PHE A 469 -27.46 1.48 89.10
CA PHE A 469 -28.51 0.53 89.52
C PHE A 469 -29.93 0.94 89.09
N GLN A 470 -30.22 2.24 88.97
CA GLN A 470 -31.52 2.72 88.46
C GLN A 470 -31.64 2.67 86.92
N SER A 471 -30.51 2.61 86.20
CA SER A 471 -30.49 2.49 84.74
C SER A 471 -30.54 1.03 84.24
N GLN A 472 -30.63 0.05 85.14
CA GLN A 472 -30.75 -1.39 84.82
C GLN A 472 -32.07 -2.05 85.28
N SER A 473 -33.07 -1.24 85.69
CA SER A 473 -34.47 -1.66 85.93
C SER A 473 -35.40 -0.82 85.08
#